data_AF-A0A072NTH3-F1
#
_entry.id   AF-A0A072NTH3-F1
#
_cell.length_a   1.000
_cell.length_b   1.000
_cell.length_c   1.000
_cell.angle_alpha   90.00
_cell.angle_beta   90.00
_cell.angle_gamma   90.00
#
_symmetry.space_group_name_H-M   'P 1'
#
loop_
_entity.id
_entity.type
_entity.pdbx_description
1 polymer ?
#
loop_
_entity_poly.entity_id
_entity_poly.type
_entity_poly.pdbx_seq_one_letter_code
_entity_poly.pdbx_strand_id
1 'polypeptide(L)' 'MWNRTSGNEVIVHRSSRVEAEQAISDLQKRGYEIIYPLTEQTSCGKTFSTDGYRPVFMGNTFSCKYVAKLRRIVN' A
#
# COMPACT_ATOMS: atom_id res chain seq x y z
N MET A 1 13.99 17.48 19.75
CA MET A 1 12.62 17.05 20.11
C MET A 1 12.09 16.19 18.98
N TRP A 2 11.99 14.87 19.17
CA TRP A 2 11.46 13.96 18.16
C TRP A 2 10.08 13.49 18.64
N ASN A 3 9.00 14.09 18.13
CA ASN A 3 7.66 13.56 18.35
C ASN A 3 7.54 12.25 17.56
N ARG A 4 7.89 11.11 18.19
CA ARG A 4 7.40 9.81 17.75
C ARG A 4 5.94 9.71 18.16
N THR A 5 5.04 10.13 17.28
CA THR A 5 3.62 9.80 17.38
C THR A 5 3.42 8.33 17.00
N SER A 6 4.00 7.43 17.80
CA SER A 6 3.81 5.99 17.70
C SER A 6 2.43 5.67 18.26
N GLY A 7 1.38 5.80 17.45
CA GLY A 7 0.04 5.52 17.92
C GLY A 7 -0.97 5.42 16.78
N ASN A 8 -1.11 4.21 16.24
CA ASN A 8 -2.26 3.78 15.44
C ASN A 8 -2.34 4.31 13.99
N GLU A 9 -1.21 4.34 13.28
CA GLU A 9 -1.22 4.44 11.82
C GLU A 9 -1.49 3.06 11.20
N VAL A 10 -2.44 3.00 10.26
CA VAL A 10 -2.79 1.80 9.49
C VAL A 10 -2.52 2.09 8.03
N ILE A 11 -1.74 1.21 7.40
CA ILE A 11 -1.44 1.29 5.97
C ILE A 11 -2.28 0.24 5.25
N VAL A 12 -3.10 0.68 4.30
CA VAL A 12 -3.90 -0.19 3.43
C VAL A 12 -3.11 -0.45 2.17
N HIS A 13 -2.87 -1.73 1.86
CA HIS A 13 -2.30 -2.19 0.59
C HIS A 13 -3.30 -3.11 -0.11
N ARG A 14 -3.70 -2.78 -1.35
CA ARG A 14 -4.60 -3.61 -2.16
C ARG A 14 -4.20 -3.60 -3.62
N SER A 15 -4.51 -4.69 -4.33
CA SER A 15 -4.22 -4.80 -5.78
C SER A 15 -5.33 -4.16 -6.62
N SER A 16 -6.57 -4.15 -6.12
CA SER A 16 -7.70 -3.49 -6.77
C SER A 16 -8.05 -2.17 -6.08
N ARG A 17 -8.38 -1.16 -6.89
CA ARG A 17 -8.84 0.15 -6.41
C ARG A 17 -10.12 0.02 -5.58
N VAL A 18 -11.06 -0.79 -6.06
CA VAL A 18 -12.38 -0.97 -5.43
C VAL A 18 -12.24 -1.56 -4.03
N GLU A 19 -11.37 -2.58 -3.88
CA GLU A 19 -11.08 -3.16 -2.56
C GLU A 19 -10.39 -2.17 -1.63
N ALA A 20 -9.52 -1.32 -2.18
CA ALA A 20 -8.84 -0.29 -1.40
C ALA A 20 -9.81 0.78 -0.89
N GLU A 21 -10.72 1.24 -1.74
CA GLU A 21 -11.77 2.21 -1.39
C GLU A 21 -12.73 1.63 -0.33
N GLN A 22 -13.12 0.36 -0.47
CA GLN A 22 -13.92 -0.33 0.54
C GLN A 22 -13.21 -0.43 1.90
N ALA A 23 -11.93 -0.80 1.89
CA ALA A 23 -11.12 -0.88 3.11
C ALA A 23 -10.95 0.48 3.78
N ILE A 24 -10.74 1.56 3.01
CA ILE A 24 -10.68 2.93 3.52
C ILE A 24 -12.01 3.33 4.14
N SER A 25 -13.13 3.06 3.46
CA SER A 25 -14.47 3.41 3.96
C SER A 25 -14.78 2.70 5.28
N ASP A 26 -14.44 1.41 5.40
CA ASP A 26 -14.61 0.65 6.65
C ASP A 26 -13.76 1.22 7.79
N LEU A 27 -12.50 1.59 7.51
CA LEU A 27 -11.64 2.23 8.50
C LEU A 27 -12.15 3.63 8.90
N GLN A 28 -12.64 4.43 7.95
CA GLN A 28 -13.26 5.72 8.26
C GLN A 28 -14.46 5.58 9.19
N LYS A 29 -15.33 4.58 8.95
CA LYS A 29 -16.46 4.27 9.85
C LYS A 29 -16.02 3.88 11.26
N ARG A 30 -14.81 3.34 11.41
CA ARG A 30 -14.20 2.95 12.70
C ARG A 30 -13.46 4.10 13.39
N GLY A 31 -13.54 5.33 12.87
CA GLY A 31 -12.91 6.52 13.45
C GLY A 31 -11.46 6.73 13.02
N TYR A 32 -11.10 6.27 11.81
CA TYR A 32 -9.79 6.56 11.21
C TYR A 32 -9.89 7.73 10.23
N GLU A 33 -8.87 8.58 10.23
CA GLU A 33 -8.71 9.68 9.29
C GLU A 33 -7.62 9.36 8.27
N ILE A 34 -7.81 9.79 7.03
CA ILE A 34 -6.84 9.60 5.96
C ILE A 34 -5.71 10.61 6.13
N ILE A 35 -4.48 10.13 6.32
CA ILE A 35 -3.27 10.96 6.31
C ILE A 35 -2.66 10.98 4.90
N TYR A 36 -2.68 9.84 4.22
CA TYR A 36 -2.15 9.69 2.88
C TYR A 36 -3.25 9.17 1.95
N PRO A 37 -3.63 9.95 0.92
CA PRO A 37 -4.72 9.58 0.04
C PRO A 37 -4.41 8.29 -0.72
N LEU A 38 -5.47 7.61 -1.16
CA LEU A 38 -5.34 6.42 -1.99
C LEU A 38 -4.55 6.73 -3.25
N THR A 39 -3.33 6.21 -3.30
CA THR A 39 -2.39 6.45 -4.39
C THR A 39 -2.09 5.13 -5.08
N GLU A 40 -2.20 5.10 -6.39
CA GLU A 40 -1.75 3.97 -7.18
C GLU A 40 -0.22 3.96 -7.23
N GLN A 41 0.38 2.94 -6.65
CA GLN A 41 1.80 2.65 -6.82
C GLN A 41 1.96 1.59 -7.90
N THR A 42 2.32 2.04 -9.10
CA THR A 42 2.71 1.15 -10.18
C THR A 42 4.15 0.70 -9.91
N SER A 43 4.34 -0.45 -9.27
CA SER A 43 5.68 -1.05 -9.21
C SER A 43 5.91 -1.83 -10.51
N CYS A 44 6.31 -1.12 -11.57
CA CYS A 44 6.83 -1.73 -12.78
C CYS A 44 8.21 -2.33 -12.48
N GLY A 45 8.23 -3.55 -11.96
CA GLY A 45 9.45 -4.31 -11.74
C GLY A 45 9.83 -5.15 -12.96
N LYS A 46 11.12 -5.35 -13.19
CA LYS A 46 11.59 -6.43 -14.07
C LYS A 46 11.76 -7.68 -13.21
N THR A 47 11.03 -8.73 -13.54
CA THR A 47 11.18 -10.05 -12.91
C THR A 47 12.30 -10.78 -13.64
N PHE A 48 13.36 -11.11 -12.90
CA PHE A 48 14.44 -11.95 -13.39
C PHE A 48 14.38 -13.28 -12.67
N SER A 49 14.43 -14.38 -13.41
CA SER A 49 14.59 -15.70 -12.82
C SER A 49 16.01 -16.19 -13.02
N THR A 50 16.43 -17.08 -12.13
CA THR A 50 17.77 -17.64 -12.12
C THR A 50 17.69 -19.07 -12.60
N ASP A 51 17.82 -19.27 -13.91
CA ASP A 51 18.01 -20.59 -14.51
C ASP A 51 19.51 -20.74 -14.79
N GLY A 52 20.25 -21.32 -13.83
CA GLY A 52 21.71 -21.45 -13.88
C GLY A 52 22.51 -20.23 -13.37
N TYR A 53 23.58 -19.83 -14.09
CA TYR A 53 24.55 -18.79 -13.67
C TYR A 53 24.25 -17.36 -14.17
N ARG A 54 23.16 -17.15 -14.93
CA ARG A 54 22.83 -15.84 -15.51
C ARG A 54 21.36 -15.48 -15.26
N PRO A 55 21.04 -14.24 -14.83
CA PRO A 55 19.66 -13.81 -14.67
C PRO A 55 18.98 -13.71 -16.04
N VAL A 56 17.90 -14.46 -16.24
CA VAL A 56 17.07 -14.40 -17.44
C VAL A 56 15.89 -13.49 -17.16
N PHE A 57 15.68 -12.49 -18.02
CA PHE A 57 14.51 -11.63 -17.96
C PHE A 57 13.25 -12.46 -18.24
N MET A 58 12.37 -12.59 -17.24
CA MET A 58 11.13 -13.36 -17.36
C MET A 58 9.90 -12.51 -17.69
N GLY A 59 9.97 -11.19 -17.48
CA GLY A 59 8.89 -10.29 -17.84
C GLY A 59 8.78 -9.11 -16.89
N ASN A 60 7.86 -8.20 -17.19
CA ASN A 60 7.52 -7.10 -16.30
C ASN A 60 6.45 -7.55 -15.30
N THR A 61 6.69 -7.31 -14.01
CA THR A 61 5.63 -7.41 -13.01
C THR A 61 4.78 -6.14 -13.11
N PHE A 62 3.56 -6.26 -13.62
CA PHE A 62 2.54 -5.21 -13.54
C PHE A 62 1.72 -5.39 -12.26
N SER A 63 2.34 -5.27 -11.09
CA SER A 63 1.58 -5.20 -9.85
C SER A 63 1.29 -3.74 -9.52
N CYS A 64 0.14 -3.25 -9.95
CA CYS A 64 -0.41 -2.02 -9.40
C CYS A 64 -0.81 -2.31 -7.95
N LYS A 65 -0.23 -1.58 -7.00
CA LYS A 65 -0.63 -1.63 -5.59
C LYS A 65 -1.22 -0.28 -5.22
N TYR A 66 -2.47 -0.27 -4.84
CA TYR A 66 -3.11 0.89 -4.24
C TYR A 66 -2.71 0.98 -2.77
N VAL A 67 -2.19 2.14 -2.38
CA VAL A 67 -1.67 2.40 -1.03
C VAL A 67 -2.37 3.61 -0.45
N ALA A 68 -2.90 3.47 0.77
CA ALA A 68 -3.40 4.58 1.58
C ALA A 68 -2.88 4.46 3.01
N LYS A 69 -2.72 5.59 3.70
CA LYS A 69 -2.39 5.60 5.13
C LYS A 69 -3.46 6.34 5.89
N LEU A 70 -3.92 5.72 6.96
CA LEU A 70 -4.91 6.27 7.87
C LEU A 70 -4.35 6.28 9.28
N ARG A 71 -4.89 7.14 10.13
CA ARG A 71 -4.59 7.15 11.57
C ARG A 71 -5.88 7.15 12.36
N ARG A 72 -5.90 6.37 13.44
CA ARG A 72 -7.03 6.37 14.35
C ARG A 72 -7.10 7.71 15.10
N ILE A 73 -8.26 8.35 15.04
CA ILE A 73 -8.56 9.46 15.95
C ILE A 73 -9.06 8.81 17.24
N VAL A 74 -8.28 8.94 18.32
CA VAL A 74 -8.78 8.68 19.67
C VAL A 74 -9.26 10.03 20.19
N ASN A 75 -10.57 10.26 20.13
CA ASN A 75 -11.22 11.36 20.84
C ASN A 75 -11.52 10.94 22.27
#